data_AF-A0A8C6RI42-F1
#
_entry.id   AF-A0A8C6RI42-F1
#
_cell.length_a   1.000
_cell.length_b   1.000
_cell.length_c   1.000
_cell.angle_alpha   90.00
_cell.angle_beta   90.00
_cell.angle_gamma   90.00
#
_symmetry.space_group_name_H-M   'P 1'
#
loop_
_entity.id
_entity.type
_entity.pdbx_description
1 polymer ?
#
loop_
_entity_poly.entity_id
_entity_poly.type
_entity_poly.pdbx_seq_one_letter_code
_entity_poly.pdbx_strand_id
1 'polypeptide(L)'
;VSEMVKKLHTATPPTFGVDLINELVENFGRCPKWSGRQAFVFVCQTVIEDDCLPMDQFAVHLMPHLLTLANDRVPNVRVLLAKTLRQTLLEKGRW
;
A
#
# COMPACT_ATOMS: atom_id res chain seq x y z
N VAL A 1 2.30 14.79 -2.92
CA VAL A 1 2.13 13.33 -3.09
C VAL A 1 0.64 12.98 -3.16
N SER A 2 -0.18 13.34 -2.17
CA SER A 2 -1.65 13.16 -2.17
C SER A 2 -2.36 13.63 -3.45
N GLU A 3 -1.99 14.81 -3.99
CA GLU A 3 -2.59 15.33 -5.24
C GLU A 3 -2.27 14.52 -6.50
N MET A 4 -1.10 13.86 -6.54
CA MET A 4 -0.74 13.00 -7.68
C MET A 4 -1.56 11.73 -7.68
N VAL A 5 -1.86 11.19 -6.50
CA VAL A 5 -2.71 10.01 -6.34
C VAL A 5 -4.19 10.34 -6.62
N LYS A 6 -4.67 11.50 -6.15
CA LYS A 6 -6.05 11.96 -6.43
C LYS A 6 -6.33 12.26 -7.91
N LYS A 7 -5.36 12.86 -8.62
CA LYS A 7 -5.46 13.07 -10.08
C LYS A 7 -5.48 11.77 -10.88
N LEU A 8 -4.99 10.67 -10.30
CA LEU A 8 -4.91 9.37 -10.94
C LEU A 8 -6.26 8.64 -11.00
N HIS A 9 -7.11 8.84 -10.00
CA HIS A 9 -8.44 8.19 -9.93
C HIS A 9 -9.51 8.86 -10.80
N THR A 10 -9.35 10.15 -11.09
CA THR A 10 -10.37 10.93 -11.82
C THR A 10 -10.20 10.90 -13.34
N ALA A 11 -9.09 10.38 -13.86
CA ALA A 11 -8.69 10.60 -15.24
C ALA A 11 -8.47 9.33 -16.09
N THR A 12 -8.67 8.11 -15.60
CA THR A 12 -8.04 6.97 -16.30
C THR A 12 -8.89 5.69 -16.42
N PRO A 13 -8.89 5.04 -17.61
CA PRO A 13 -9.51 3.75 -17.83
C PRO A 13 -9.03 2.69 -16.81
N PRO A 14 -9.87 1.67 -16.52
CA PRO A 14 -9.67 0.69 -15.44
C PRO A 14 -8.35 -0.11 -15.51
N THR A 15 -7.64 -0.08 -16.63
CA THR A 15 -6.34 -0.76 -16.82
C THR A 15 -5.16 -0.01 -16.17
N PHE A 16 -5.17 1.33 -16.16
CA PHE A 16 -4.01 2.12 -15.71
C PHE A 16 -3.76 2.02 -14.20
N GLY A 17 -4.81 1.87 -13.41
CA GLY A 17 -4.68 1.69 -11.95
C GLY A 17 -3.99 0.38 -11.58
N VAL A 18 -4.26 -0.70 -12.32
CA VAL A 18 -3.67 -2.02 -12.08
C VAL A 18 -2.20 -2.04 -12.47
N ASP A 19 -1.83 -1.44 -13.59
CA ASP A 19 -0.44 -1.34 -14.04
C ASP A 19 0.42 -0.55 -13.04
N LEU A 20 -0.11 0.56 -12.50
CA LEU A 20 0.59 1.32 -11.47
C LEU A 20 0.75 0.53 -10.16
N ILE A 21 -0.27 -0.21 -9.74
CA ILE A 21 -0.18 -1.06 -8.54
C ILE A 21 0.90 -2.13 -8.72
N ASN A 22 0.93 -2.78 -9.89
CA ASN A 22 1.97 -3.76 -10.21
C ASN A 22 3.36 -3.12 -10.17
N GLU A 23 3.53 -1.93 -10.75
CA GLU A 23 4.80 -1.20 -10.71
C GLU A 23 5.23 -0.87 -9.26
N LEU A 24 4.30 -0.44 -8.40
CA LEU A 24 4.58 -0.18 -6.99
C LEU A 24 5.04 -1.45 -6.25
N VAL A 25 4.38 -2.57 -6.51
CA VAL A 25 4.69 -3.86 -5.88
C VAL A 25 6.05 -4.37 -6.33
N GLU A 26 6.36 -4.35 -7.63
CA GLU A 26 7.64 -4.82 -8.15
C GLU A 26 8.79 -3.91 -7.70
N ASN A 27 8.64 -2.59 -7.80
CA ASN A 27 9.73 -1.66 -7.52
C ASN A 27 9.99 -1.48 -6.03
N PHE A 28 8.94 -1.52 -5.19
CA PHE A 28 9.08 -1.24 -3.75
C PHE A 28 8.78 -2.46 -2.89
N GLY A 29 7.68 -3.18 -3.12
CA GLY A 29 7.29 -4.34 -2.32
C GLY A 29 8.29 -5.50 -2.37
N ARG A 30 8.88 -5.74 -3.55
CA ARG A 30 9.90 -6.78 -3.78
C ARG A 30 11.33 -6.25 -3.81
N CYS A 31 11.53 -4.98 -3.46
CA CYS A 31 12.85 -4.35 -3.49
C CYS A 31 13.86 -5.13 -2.62
N PRO A 32 15.09 -5.43 -3.10
CA PRO A 32 16.08 -6.13 -2.29
C PRO A 32 16.53 -5.32 -1.07
N LYS A 33 16.50 -3.99 -1.18
CA LYS A 33 16.80 -3.04 -0.10
C LYS A 33 15.59 -2.90 0.82
N TRP A 34 15.85 -2.94 2.12
CA TRP A 34 14.79 -2.79 3.13
C TRP A 34 14.10 -1.43 3.07
N SER A 35 14.82 -0.38 2.66
CA SER A 35 14.27 0.97 2.53
C SER A 35 13.19 1.04 1.46
N GLY A 36 13.33 0.30 0.35
CA GLY A 36 12.28 0.21 -0.68
C GLY A 36 11.03 -0.47 -0.15
N ARG A 37 11.18 -1.54 0.64
CA ARG A 37 10.04 -2.24 1.26
C ARG A 37 9.34 -1.41 2.31
N GLN A 38 10.06 -0.58 3.08
CA GLN A 38 9.44 0.41 3.96
C GLN A 38 8.70 1.50 3.18
N ALA A 39 9.26 1.97 2.07
CA ALA A 39 8.57 2.91 1.19
C ALA A 39 7.25 2.32 0.67
N PHE A 40 7.21 1.03 0.32
CA PHE A 40 5.96 0.36 -0.04
C PHE A 40 4.91 0.39 1.08
N VAL A 41 5.32 0.11 2.32
CA VAL A 41 4.41 0.19 3.48
C VAL A 41 3.87 1.61 3.68
N PHE A 42 4.73 2.63 3.54
CA PHE A 42 4.30 4.03 3.63
C PHE A 42 3.35 4.42 2.50
N VAL A 43 3.59 3.98 1.27
CA VAL A 43 2.66 4.22 0.15
C VAL A 43 1.31 3.60 0.46
N CYS A 44 1.27 2.35 0.93
CA CYS A 44 0.01 1.70 1.34
C CYS A 44 -0.70 2.49 2.45
N GLN A 45 0.06 2.97 3.44
CA GLN A 45 -0.47 3.80 4.52
C GLN A 45 -1.10 5.09 3.96
N THR A 46 -0.40 5.83 3.09
CA THR A 46 -0.94 7.05 2.48
C THR A 46 -2.18 6.77 1.63
N VAL A 47 -2.20 5.66 0.88
CA VAL A 47 -3.38 5.28 0.08
C VAL A 47 -4.60 5.08 0.98
N ILE A 48 -4.42 4.44 2.14
CA ILE A 48 -5.47 4.21 3.13
C ILE A 48 -5.89 5.52 3.81
N GLU A 49 -4.93 6.31 4.29
CA GLU A 49 -5.18 7.56 5.05
C GLU A 49 -5.87 8.62 4.19
N ASP A 50 -5.45 8.77 2.93
CA ASP A 50 -5.98 9.80 2.02
C ASP A 50 -7.25 9.35 1.27
N ASP A 51 -7.78 8.16 1.57
CA ASP A 51 -8.90 7.55 0.85
C ASP A 51 -8.68 7.53 -0.68
N CYS A 52 -7.44 7.29 -1.09
CA CYS A 52 -7.07 7.31 -2.50
C CYS A 52 -7.73 6.18 -3.26
N LEU A 53 -7.85 5.00 -2.63
CA LEU A 53 -8.40 3.79 -3.22
C LEU A 53 -9.50 3.23 -2.31
N PRO A 54 -10.66 2.80 -2.85
CA PRO A 54 -11.66 2.07 -2.08
C PRO A 54 -11.07 0.86 -1.36
N MET A 55 -11.51 0.59 -0.13
CA MET A 55 -10.91 -0.45 0.71
C MET A 55 -11.05 -1.87 0.14
N ASP A 56 -12.11 -2.14 -0.63
CA ASP A 56 -12.29 -3.38 -1.39
C ASP A 56 -11.19 -3.56 -2.44
N GLN A 57 -10.91 -2.50 -3.20
CA GLN A 57 -9.82 -2.50 -4.19
C GLN A 57 -8.45 -2.61 -3.53
N PHE A 58 -8.24 -1.94 -2.39
CA PHE A 58 -7.02 -2.09 -1.60
C PHE A 58 -6.83 -3.53 -1.11
N ALA A 59 -7.90 -4.15 -0.58
CA ALA A 59 -7.88 -5.52 -0.08
C ALA A 59 -7.57 -6.54 -1.17
N VAL A 60 -8.03 -6.31 -2.40
CA VAL A 60 -7.77 -7.19 -3.54
C VAL A 60 -6.35 -6.99 -4.09
N HIS A 61 -5.92 -5.74 -4.26
CA HIS A 61 -4.75 -5.43 -5.08
C HIS A 61 -3.47 -5.12 -4.29
N LEU A 62 -3.55 -4.57 -3.07
CA LEU A 62 -2.39 -4.13 -2.31
C LEU A 62 -2.17 -4.95 -1.03
N MET A 63 -3.26 -5.33 -0.36
CA MET A 63 -3.20 -6.05 0.90
C MET A 63 -2.43 -7.39 0.83
N PRO A 64 -2.57 -8.23 -0.21
CA PRO A 64 -1.82 -9.48 -0.30
C PRO A 64 -0.30 -9.22 -0.31
N HIS A 65 0.14 -8.22 -1.07
CA HIS A 65 1.55 -7.83 -1.16
C HIS A 65 2.05 -7.22 0.14
N LEU A 66 1.24 -6.37 0.77
CA LEU A 66 1.56 -5.77 2.06
C LEU A 66 1.74 -6.85 3.15
N LEU A 67 0.88 -7.86 3.18
CA LEU A 67 0.95 -8.97 4.15
C LEU A 67 2.16 -9.89 3.92
N THR A 68 2.73 -9.96 2.71
CA THR A 68 3.99 -10.71 2.51
C THR A 68 5.13 -10.17 3.37
N LEU A 69 5.11 -8.86 3.68
CA LEU A 69 6.10 -8.20 4.51
C LEU A 69 5.98 -8.56 6.00
N ALA A 70 4.93 -9.28 6.42
CA ALA A 70 4.82 -9.81 7.78
C ALA A 70 5.97 -10.79 8.09
N ASN A 71 6.48 -11.48 7.06
CA ASN A 71 7.60 -12.39 7.14
C ASN A 71 8.93 -11.76 6.67
N ASP A 72 9.01 -10.42 6.55
CA ASP A 72 10.23 -9.75 6.11
C ASP A 72 11.41 -10.10 7.02
N ARG A 73 12.60 -10.29 6.46
CA ARG A 73 13.82 -10.57 7.24
C ARG A 73 14.21 -9.43 8.19
N VAL A 74 13.87 -8.18 7.87
CA VAL A 74 14.25 -7.00 8.66
C VAL A 74 13.16 -6.68 9.69
N PRO A 75 13.48 -6.72 11.01
CA PRO A 75 12.50 -6.45 12.07
C PRO A 75 11.80 -5.09 11.94
N ASN A 76 12.54 -4.06 11.51
CA ASN A 76 11.99 -2.71 11.36
C ASN A 76 10.87 -2.65 10.30
N VAL A 77 10.97 -3.45 9.22
CA VAL A 77 9.91 -3.53 8.20
C VAL A 77 8.66 -4.16 8.82
N ARG A 78 8.82 -5.25 9.59
CA ARG A 78 7.71 -5.94 10.26
C ARG A 78 7.02 -5.03 11.29
N VAL A 79 7.79 -4.28 12.08
CA VAL A 79 7.24 -3.33 13.07
C VAL A 79 6.46 -2.21 12.38
N LEU A 80 6.97 -1.68 11.26
CA LEU A 80 6.27 -0.67 10.48
C LEU A 80 4.95 -1.21 9.93
N LEU A 81 4.97 -2.39 9.30
CA LEU A 81 3.76 -3.05 8.82
C LEU A 81 2.72 -3.24 9.93
N ALA A 82 3.14 -3.74 11.10
CA ALA A 82 2.22 -3.95 12.22
C ALA A 82 1.54 -2.65 12.68
N LYS A 83 2.27 -1.53 12.66
CA LYS A 83 1.71 -0.20 12.96
C LYS A 83 0.67 0.20 11.91
N THR A 84 0.99 0.06 10.63
CA THR A 84 0.08 0.39 9.53
C THR A 84 -1.19 -0.47 9.60
N LEU A 85 -1.08 -1.79 9.74
CA LEU A 85 -2.23 -2.68 9.88
C LEU A 85 -3.11 -2.33 11.07
N ARG A 86 -2.48 -2.02 12.22
CA ARG A 86 -3.22 -1.58 13.40
C ARG A 86 -4.00 -0.30 13.12
N GLN A 87 -3.40 0.69 12.45
CA GLN A 87 -4.11 1.92 12.09
C GLN A 87 -5.27 1.63 11.15
N THR A 88 -5.04 0.88 10.06
CA THR A 88 -6.09 0.51 9.10
C THR A 88 -7.26 -0.22 9.77
N LEU A 89 -6.97 -1.23 10.60
CA LEU A 89 -8.01 -2.04 11.25
C LEU A 89 -8.76 -1.28 12.35
N LEU A 90 -8.07 -0.44 13.14
CA LEU A 90 -8.72 0.30 14.22
C LEU A 90 -9.50 1.51 13.72
N GLU A 91 -9.04 2.17 12.66
CA GLU A 91 -9.65 3.42 12.17
C GLU A 91 -10.73 3.13 11.11
N LYS A 92 -10.50 2.14 10.24
CA LYS A 92 -11.43 1.81 9.13
C LYS A 92 -12.15 0.48 9.28
N GLY A 93 -11.85 -0.33 10.29
CA GLY A 93 -12.60 -1.55 10.62
C GLY A 93 -13.95 -1.30 11.30
N ARG A 94 -14.35 -0.03 11.46
CA ARG A 94 -15.69 0.37 11.91
C ARG A 94 -16.65 0.35 10.71
N TRP A 95 -16.89 -0.84 10.16
CA TRP A 95 -17.94 -1.11 9.18
C TRP A 95 -19.26 -1.37 9.89
#